data_AF-A0A258KDB0-F1
#
_entry.id   AF-A0A258KDB0-F1
#
_cell.length_a   1.000
_cell.length_b   1.000
_cell.length_c   1.000
_cell.angle_alpha   90.00
_cell.angle_beta   90.00
_cell.angle_gamma   90.00
#
_symmetry.space_group_name_H-M   'P 1'
#
loop_
_entity.id
_entity.type
_entity.pdbx_description
1 polymer ?
#
loop_
_entity_poly.entity_id
_entity_poly.type
_entity_poly.pdbx_seq_one_letter_code
_entity_poly.pdbx_strand_id
1 'polypeptide(L)'
;KDGTIAWSVPNGHWKLIRYGHTTTGKLPVQAPFDVAGLECDKLDQNSLKIHFDQYPGKILKEAGALAGKSLKYIAIDSYEAGLQNWNPQFRNQFIKRRGYDPIKWLPIITGNQPENFDPRTKPASPGIIIESQEISERFLYDFERTISELYMEEYYSAMNQMVHQYPGVKLEVQSYNAPFNLVENAVRNEMPAGEFWHGNKNYGWWTLNLAASAAHIAGNKIVSAESFTAEPQRGNWSISPENLKAEADLAFSKGINRMELHIQPHQPWGEKAIPGMIGGSYGLQINPANTYWKQSLAWNTYLARCQYLLRQGQFIADICYLYPKRQRGFTVPEGYNGDAIDEQSLIKLMFV
;
A
#
# COMPACT_ATOMS: atom_id res chain seq x y z
N LYS A 1 14.60 11.24 37.12
CA LYS A 1 15.64 10.29 36.62
C LYS A 1 15.37 8.86 37.09
N ASP A 2 14.58 8.65 38.14
CA ASP A 2 14.04 7.37 38.62
C ASP A 2 12.53 7.16 38.29
N GLY A 3 11.85 8.22 37.82
CA GLY A 3 10.42 8.18 37.47
C GLY A 3 9.49 8.60 38.61
N THR A 4 10.03 9.05 39.75
CA THR A 4 9.22 9.60 40.85
C THR A 4 8.70 10.99 40.50
N ILE A 5 7.46 11.28 40.92
CA ILE A 5 6.86 12.60 40.79
C ILE A 5 6.54 13.13 42.20
N ALA A 6 7.07 14.31 42.52
CA ALA A 6 6.66 15.07 43.70
C ALA A 6 5.77 16.20 43.21
N TRP A 7 4.46 16.07 43.42
CA TRP A 7 3.46 16.99 42.88
C TRP A 7 2.49 17.41 43.98
N SER A 8 2.46 18.71 44.29
CA SER A 8 1.46 19.31 45.18
C SER A 8 0.22 19.65 44.36
N VAL A 9 -0.90 19.00 44.65
CA VAL A 9 -2.19 19.21 43.98
C VAL A 9 -3.27 19.66 44.96
N PRO A 10 -4.27 20.44 44.49
CA PRO A 10 -5.44 20.76 45.29
C PRO A 10 -6.18 19.50 45.79
N ASN A 11 -6.94 19.65 46.87
CA ASN A 11 -7.81 18.59 47.38
C ASN A 11 -8.80 18.14 46.29
N GLY A 12 -8.93 16.82 46.11
CA GLY A 12 -9.82 16.22 45.13
C GLY A 12 -9.31 14.87 44.61
N HIS A 13 -10.05 14.28 43.68
CA HIS A 13 -9.63 13.07 42.97
C HIS A 13 -8.94 13.43 41.66
N TRP A 14 -7.72 12.95 41.50
CA TRP A 14 -6.90 13.21 40.32
C TRP A 14 -6.63 11.91 39.57
N LYS A 15 -6.80 11.94 38.24
CA LYS A 15 -6.33 10.88 37.35
C LYS A 15 -4.97 11.29 36.79
N LEU A 16 -3.90 10.63 37.23
CA LEU A 16 -2.58 10.81 36.63
C LEU A 16 -2.46 9.94 35.38
N ILE A 17 -2.24 10.57 34.23
CA ILE A 17 -2.01 9.85 32.97
C ILE A 17 -0.55 10.04 32.57
N ARG A 18 0.20 8.94 32.52
CA ARG A 18 1.59 8.92 32.05
C ARG A 18 1.63 8.42 30.61
N TYR A 19 2.00 9.31 29.69
CA TYR A 19 2.21 8.94 28.30
C TYR A 19 3.65 8.46 28.07
N GLY A 20 3.79 7.51 27.18
CA GLY A 20 5.06 7.02 26.65
C GLY A 20 4.83 6.42 25.27
N HIS A 21 5.90 6.05 24.60
CA HIS A 21 5.85 5.31 23.34
C HIS A 21 6.92 4.22 23.35
N THR A 22 6.71 3.19 22.54
CA THR A 22 7.64 2.09 22.32
C THR A 22 7.49 1.60 20.88
N THR A 23 8.38 0.71 20.42
CA THR A 23 8.25 0.10 19.08
C THR A 23 6.96 -0.71 18.99
N THR A 24 6.36 -0.79 17.80
CA THR A 24 5.24 -1.71 17.54
C THR A 24 5.65 -3.19 17.57
N GLY A 25 6.95 -3.48 17.52
CA GLY A 25 7.50 -4.83 17.46
C GLY A 25 7.27 -5.52 16.11
N LYS A 26 6.88 -4.77 15.08
CA LYS A 26 6.57 -5.32 13.76
C LYS A 26 7.85 -5.64 12.99
N LEU A 27 7.84 -6.82 12.39
CA LEU A 27 8.87 -7.36 11.51
C LEU A 27 8.26 -7.52 10.10
N PRO A 28 9.06 -7.45 9.03
CA PRO A 28 8.58 -7.76 7.69
C PRO A 28 8.05 -9.20 7.64
N VAL A 29 6.92 -9.35 6.98
CA VAL A 29 6.25 -10.65 6.81
C VAL A 29 7.06 -11.48 5.79
N GLN A 30 7.21 -12.78 6.05
CA GLN A 30 7.93 -13.73 5.18
C GLN A 30 9.43 -13.48 4.94
N ALA A 31 10.08 -12.62 5.74
CA ALA A 31 11.54 -12.55 5.77
C ALA A 31 12.13 -13.72 6.58
N PRO A 32 13.24 -14.34 6.15
CA PRO A 32 13.97 -15.31 6.98
C PRO A 32 14.38 -14.67 8.31
N PHE A 33 14.23 -15.42 9.41
CA PHE A 33 14.40 -14.88 10.77
C PHE A 33 15.80 -14.31 11.02
N ASP A 34 16.82 -14.87 10.37
CA ASP A 34 18.23 -14.47 10.45
C ASP A 34 18.54 -13.15 9.74
N VAL A 35 17.65 -12.65 8.88
CA VAL A 35 17.79 -11.35 8.20
C VAL A 35 16.64 -10.38 8.50
N ALA A 36 15.62 -10.82 9.23
CA ALA A 36 14.48 -10.00 9.61
C ALA A 36 14.86 -9.00 10.73
N GLY A 37 14.64 -7.71 10.44
CA GLY A 37 14.76 -6.61 11.41
C GLY A 37 13.43 -5.91 11.66
N LEU A 38 13.39 -4.96 12.59
CA LEU A 38 12.20 -4.13 12.80
C LEU A 38 11.85 -3.35 11.53
N GLU A 39 10.55 -3.24 11.28
CA GLU A 39 9.99 -2.29 10.32
C GLU A 39 10.49 -0.87 10.60
N CYS A 40 10.88 -0.13 9.56
CA CYS A 40 11.26 1.26 9.73
C CYS A 40 10.05 2.11 10.15
N ASP A 41 10.29 3.18 10.92
CA ASP A 41 9.27 4.16 11.24
C ASP A 41 8.76 4.81 9.95
N LYS A 42 7.45 4.71 9.70
CA LYS A 42 6.80 5.22 8.48
C LYS A 42 6.42 6.69 8.60
N LEU A 43 6.58 7.28 9.80
CA LEU A 43 6.29 8.68 10.13
C LEU A 43 7.56 9.54 10.20
N ASP A 44 8.73 8.99 9.83
CA ASP A 44 10.02 9.68 9.86
C ASP A 44 10.88 9.35 8.63
N GLN A 45 11.08 10.35 7.78
CA GLN A 45 11.90 10.24 6.58
C GLN A 45 13.36 9.85 6.88
N ASN A 46 13.92 10.17 8.05
CA ASN A 46 15.29 9.77 8.39
C ASN A 46 15.39 8.26 8.61
N SER A 47 14.41 7.69 9.31
CA SER A 47 14.27 6.24 9.48
C SER A 47 14.11 5.53 8.13
N LEU A 48 13.30 6.07 7.22
CA LEU A 48 13.22 5.58 5.84
C LEU A 48 14.57 5.63 5.14
N LYS A 49 15.27 6.77 5.23
CA LYS A 49 16.56 6.97 4.54
C LYS A 49 17.58 5.91 4.96
N ILE A 50 17.64 5.59 6.26
CA ILE A 50 18.49 4.52 6.76
C ILE A 50 18.12 3.18 6.11
N HIS A 51 16.83 2.83 6.08
CA HIS A 51 16.37 1.61 5.41
C HIS A 51 16.75 1.60 3.91
N PHE A 52 16.47 2.68 3.20
CA PHE A 52 16.81 2.84 1.79
C PHE A 52 18.31 2.65 1.54
N ASP A 53 19.16 3.37 2.27
CA ASP A 53 20.62 3.31 2.11
C ASP A 53 21.19 1.92 2.41
N GLN A 54 20.55 1.16 3.31
CA GLN A 54 21.03 -0.14 3.74
C GLN A 54 20.51 -1.31 2.92
N TYR A 55 19.42 -1.15 2.17
CA TYR A 55 18.81 -2.23 1.38
C TYR A 55 18.59 -1.83 -0.10
N PRO A 56 17.51 -1.15 -0.53
CA PRO A 56 17.30 -0.82 -1.95
C PRO A 56 18.48 -0.06 -2.57
N GLY A 57 19.02 0.93 -1.86
CA GLY A 57 20.15 1.73 -2.29
C GLY A 57 21.44 0.94 -2.44
N LYS A 58 21.68 -0.11 -1.64
CA LYS A 58 22.83 -1.00 -1.84
C LYS A 58 22.69 -1.80 -3.13
N ILE A 59 21.51 -2.38 -3.35
CA ILE A 59 21.22 -3.16 -4.57
C ILE A 59 21.39 -2.28 -5.81
N LEU A 60 20.86 -1.05 -5.78
CA LEU A 60 20.99 -0.10 -6.89
C LEU A 60 22.46 0.30 -7.15
N LYS A 61 23.25 0.54 -6.09
CA LYS A 61 24.69 0.82 -6.22
C LYS A 61 25.44 -0.37 -6.80
N GLU A 62 25.14 -1.59 -6.35
CA GLU A 62 25.77 -2.81 -6.83
C GLU A 62 25.41 -3.12 -8.29
N ALA A 63 24.16 -2.84 -8.68
CA ALA A 63 23.74 -2.93 -10.09
C ALA A 63 24.52 -1.96 -11.00
N GLY A 64 25.03 -0.84 -10.46
CA GLY A 64 25.85 0.12 -11.20
C GLY A 64 25.18 0.59 -12.49
N ALA A 65 25.84 0.36 -13.63
CA ALA A 65 25.32 0.74 -14.96
C ALA A 65 24.05 -0.02 -15.39
N LEU A 66 23.65 -1.08 -14.67
CA LEU A 66 22.41 -1.82 -14.92
C LEU A 66 21.20 -1.17 -14.26
N ALA A 67 21.41 -0.30 -13.26
CA ALA A 67 20.33 0.51 -12.68
C ALA A 67 19.72 1.41 -13.76
N GLY A 68 18.39 1.40 -13.86
CA GLY A 68 17.61 2.09 -14.89
C GLY A 68 17.63 1.44 -16.27
N LYS A 69 18.40 0.36 -16.48
CA LYS A 69 18.45 -0.40 -17.74
C LYS A 69 17.85 -1.79 -17.61
N SER A 70 18.38 -2.60 -16.70
CA SER A 70 17.89 -3.95 -16.42
C SER A 70 17.18 -4.00 -15.08
N LEU A 71 17.72 -3.32 -14.06
CA LEU A 71 17.04 -3.06 -12.80
C LEU A 71 16.30 -1.72 -12.91
N LYS A 72 15.04 -1.76 -13.34
CA LYS A 72 14.24 -0.57 -13.65
C LYS A 72 13.26 -0.16 -12.55
N TYR A 73 12.91 -1.08 -11.66
CA TYR A 73 11.83 -0.87 -10.71
C TYR A 73 12.30 -1.23 -9.31
N ILE A 74 11.94 -0.39 -8.35
CA ILE A 74 11.81 -0.76 -6.95
C ILE A 74 10.31 -0.87 -6.68
N ALA A 75 9.89 -1.96 -6.06
CA ALA A 75 8.50 -2.18 -5.69
C ALA A 75 8.34 -2.00 -4.17
N ILE A 76 7.30 -1.25 -3.78
CA ILE A 76 6.72 -1.34 -2.44
C ILE A 76 5.46 -2.18 -2.60
N ASP A 77 5.53 -3.36 -2.01
CA ASP A 77 4.42 -4.31 -1.94
C ASP A 77 3.26 -3.74 -1.10
N SER A 78 2.17 -4.50 -1.00
CA SER A 78 1.06 -4.18 -0.11
C SER A 78 1.54 -3.99 1.35
N TYR A 79 0.78 -3.24 2.14
CA TYR A 79 1.21 -2.82 3.48
C TYR A 79 0.68 -3.76 4.59
N GLU A 80 1.58 -4.55 5.20
CA GLU A 80 1.27 -5.46 6.32
C GLU A 80 2.02 -5.12 7.63
N ALA A 81 2.70 -3.98 7.69
CA ALA A 81 3.53 -3.58 8.84
C ALA A 81 2.72 -3.09 10.07
N GLY A 82 1.39 -3.21 10.05
CA GLY A 82 0.52 -2.77 11.13
C GLY A 82 0.50 -1.24 11.30
N LEU A 83 -0.05 -0.76 12.42
CA LEU A 83 -0.34 0.67 12.58
C LEU A 83 0.69 1.36 13.47
N GLN A 84 0.94 2.63 13.18
CA GLN A 84 1.83 3.51 13.95
C GLN A 84 1.11 4.84 14.16
N ASN A 85 1.16 5.37 15.38
CA ASN A 85 0.45 6.59 15.75
C ASN A 85 1.32 7.62 16.49
N TRP A 86 2.61 7.32 16.71
CA TRP A 86 3.50 8.22 17.43
C TRP A 86 4.97 7.94 17.11
N ASN A 87 5.75 9.01 17.02
CA ASN A 87 7.20 9.01 17.09
C ASN A 87 7.68 10.31 17.79
N PRO A 88 8.98 10.46 18.11
CA PRO A 88 9.47 11.66 18.80
C PRO A 88 9.21 12.99 18.08
N GLN A 89 9.02 12.98 16.76
CA GLN A 89 8.76 14.18 15.95
C GLN A 89 7.27 14.47 15.77
N PHE A 90 6.39 13.53 16.13
CA PHE A 90 4.96 13.62 15.83
C PHE A 90 4.32 14.91 16.38
N ARG A 91 4.64 15.31 17.60
CA ARG A 91 4.11 16.56 18.19
C ARG A 91 4.46 17.79 17.34
N ASN A 92 5.72 17.89 16.89
CA ASN A 92 6.18 19.02 16.08
C ASN A 92 5.47 19.01 14.72
N GLN A 93 5.35 17.84 14.09
CA GLN A 93 4.64 17.66 12.83
C GLN A 93 3.16 18.01 12.96
N PHE A 94 2.51 17.57 14.04
CA PHE A 94 1.11 17.89 14.32
C PHE A 94 0.91 19.41 14.47
N ILE A 95 1.74 20.08 15.30
CA ILE A 95 1.66 21.54 15.50
C ILE A 95 1.84 22.27 14.17
N LYS A 96 2.85 21.88 13.37
CA LYS A 96 3.11 22.49 12.06
C LYS A 96 1.92 22.36 11.11
N ARG A 97 1.23 21.22 11.14
CA ARG A 97 0.15 20.88 10.19
C ARG A 97 -1.22 21.38 10.63
N ARG A 98 -1.50 21.35 11.93
CA ARG A 98 -2.83 21.59 12.51
C ARG A 98 -2.93 22.89 13.30
N GLY A 99 -1.80 23.51 13.66
CA GLY A 99 -1.77 24.83 14.30
C GLY A 99 -1.98 24.84 15.81
N TYR A 100 -2.03 23.69 16.47
CA TYR A 100 -2.18 23.58 17.92
C TYR A 100 -1.43 22.37 18.50
N ASP A 101 -1.21 22.40 19.82
CA ASP A 101 -0.44 21.38 20.53
C ASP A 101 -1.33 20.18 20.92
N PRO A 102 -1.01 18.93 20.49
CA PRO A 102 -1.84 17.78 20.77
C PRO A 102 -1.75 17.28 22.22
N ILE A 103 -0.78 17.75 23.03
CA ILE A 103 -0.50 17.18 24.35
C ILE A 103 -1.71 17.21 25.30
N LYS A 104 -2.46 18.32 25.33
CA LYS A 104 -3.65 18.44 26.19
C LYS A 104 -4.79 17.52 25.75
N TRP A 105 -4.76 17.09 24.49
CA TRP A 105 -5.80 16.31 23.85
C TRP A 105 -5.50 14.81 23.82
N LEU A 106 -4.29 14.38 24.20
CA LEU A 106 -3.92 12.97 24.28
C LEU A 106 -4.86 12.07 25.10
N PRO A 107 -5.59 12.53 26.14
CA PRO A 107 -6.61 11.69 26.78
C PRO A 107 -7.69 11.18 25.81
N ILE A 108 -7.93 11.87 24.70
CA ILE A 108 -8.91 11.46 23.70
C ILE A 108 -8.47 10.18 22.96
N ILE A 109 -7.17 9.98 22.71
CA ILE A 109 -6.68 8.80 21.97
C ILE A 109 -6.49 7.56 22.85
N THR A 110 -6.73 7.65 24.17
CA THR A 110 -6.56 6.51 25.10
C THR A 110 -7.80 5.60 25.19
N GLY A 111 -8.75 5.71 24.25
CA GLY A 111 -9.99 4.95 24.28
C GLY A 111 -9.77 3.47 23.99
N ASN A 112 -10.46 2.60 24.74
CA ASN A 112 -10.59 1.20 24.36
C ASN A 112 -11.40 1.14 23.08
N GLN A 113 -10.73 0.78 21.99
CA GLN A 113 -11.41 0.50 20.74
C GLN A 113 -12.02 -0.92 20.82
N PRO A 114 -13.12 -1.19 20.10
CA PRO A 114 -13.68 -2.54 20.00
C PRO A 114 -12.63 -3.56 19.53
N GLU A 115 -12.78 -4.83 19.91
CA GLU A 115 -11.83 -5.91 19.56
C GLU A 115 -11.56 -6.03 18.03
N ASN A 116 -12.52 -5.62 17.19
CA ASN A 116 -12.43 -5.61 15.72
C ASN A 116 -12.27 -4.20 15.14
N PHE A 117 -11.65 -3.28 15.88
CA PHE A 117 -11.37 -1.94 15.40
C PHE A 117 -10.17 -1.94 14.44
N ASP A 118 -10.39 -1.33 13.28
CA ASP A 118 -9.34 -1.07 12.31
C ASP A 118 -9.50 0.38 11.81
N PRO A 119 -8.57 1.30 12.13
CA PRO A 119 -8.65 2.70 11.73
C PRO A 119 -8.61 2.91 10.21
N ARG A 120 -8.24 1.86 9.44
CA ARG A 120 -8.29 1.85 7.97
C ARG A 120 -9.73 1.72 7.45
N THR A 121 -10.65 1.21 8.27
CA THR A 121 -12.04 0.94 7.87
C THR A 121 -13.07 1.66 8.74
N LYS A 122 -12.72 2.07 9.96
CA LYS A 122 -13.64 2.71 10.92
C LYS A 122 -12.98 3.92 11.59
N PRO A 123 -13.73 5.00 11.87
CA PRO A 123 -13.22 6.10 12.69
C PRO A 123 -13.02 5.64 14.15
N ALA A 124 -11.97 6.14 14.80
CA ALA A 124 -11.75 5.90 16.23
C ALA A 124 -12.83 6.61 17.07
N SER A 125 -13.18 6.02 18.22
CA SER A 125 -14.00 6.69 19.24
C SER A 125 -13.14 7.36 20.31
N PRO A 126 -13.52 8.55 20.84
CA PRO A 126 -12.83 9.19 21.96
C PRO A 126 -12.78 8.31 23.21
N GLY A 127 -11.61 8.25 23.85
CA GLY A 127 -11.46 7.61 25.16
C GLY A 127 -11.95 8.47 26.31
N ILE A 128 -11.42 9.68 26.41
CA ILE A 128 -11.89 10.72 27.34
C ILE A 128 -12.41 11.88 26.51
N ILE A 129 -13.64 12.29 26.76
CA ILE A 129 -14.23 13.47 26.14
C ILE A 129 -13.62 14.71 26.79
N ILE A 130 -13.02 15.57 25.97
CA ILE A 130 -12.55 16.89 26.36
C ILE A 130 -13.46 17.92 25.69
N GLU A 131 -14.02 18.83 26.49
CA GLU A 131 -15.01 19.84 26.10
C GLU A 131 -16.35 19.28 25.60
N SER A 132 -16.35 18.56 24.48
CA SER A 132 -17.54 17.90 23.93
C SER A 132 -17.17 16.70 23.05
N GLN A 133 -18.16 15.87 22.74
CA GLN A 133 -17.99 14.73 21.81
C GLN A 133 -17.47 15.22 20.46
N GLU A 134 -18.11 16.24 19.90
CA GLU A 134 -17.77 16.82 18.60
C GLU A 134 -16.33 17.35 18.56
N ILE A 135 -15.88 18.08 19.60
CA ILE A 135 -14.52 18.60 19.68
C ILE A 135 -13.51 17.46 19.80
N SER A 136 -13.84 16.43 20.57
CA SER A 136 -12.97 15.26 20.72
C SER A 136 -12.84 14.47 19.41
N GLU A 137 -13.92 14.32 18.65
CA GLU A 137 -13.93 13.68 17.33
C GLU A 137 -13.14 14.51 16.28
N ARG A 138 -13.22 15.84 16.33
CA ARG A 138 -12.39 16.72 15.48
C ARG A 138 -10.90 16.56 15.77
N PHE A 139 -10.52 16.46 17.05
CA PHE A 139 -9.13 16.16 17.40
C PHE A 139 -8.68 14.80 16.86
N LEU A 140 -9.51 13.74 17.01
CA LEU A 140 -9.20 12.43 16.43
C LEU A 140 -9.01 12.50 14.92
N TYR A 141 -9.90 13.22 14.24
CA TYR A 141 -9.78 13.46 12.80
C TYR A 141 -8.44 14.11 12.45
N ASP A 142 -8.04 15.20 13.14
CA ASP A 142 -6.77 15.88 12.91
C ASP A 142 -5.55 14.98 13.21
N PHE A 143 -5.64 14.17 14.25
CA PHE A 143 -4.63 13.21 14.65
C PHE A 143 -4.41 12.13 13.59
N GLU A 144 -5.49 11.49 13.14
CA GLU A 144 -5.45 10.49 12.07
C GLU A 144 -5.10 11.11 10.71
N ARG A 145 -5.47 12.37 10.45
CA ARG A 145 -5.07 13.09 9.24
C ARG A 145 -3.57 13.37 9.25
N THR A 146 -3.02 13.77 10.41
CA THR A 146 -1.57 13.95 10.56
C THR A 146 -0.81 12.64 10.33
N ILE A 147 -1.29 11.52 10.88
CA ILE A 147 -0.71 10.19 10.61
C ILE A 147 -0.75 9.87 9.12
N SER A 148 -1.92 10.01 8.48
CA SER A 148 -2.11 9.76 7.05
C SER A 148 -1.14 10.58 6.20
N GLU A 149 -1.05 11.90 6.43
CA GLU A 149 -0.14 12.80 5.71
C GLU A 149 1.32 12.38 5.90
N LEU A 150 1.73 12.04 7.12
CA LEU A 150 3.10 11.58 7.40
C LEU A 150 3.42 10.26 6.70
N TYR A 151 2.52 9.27 6.67
CA TYR A 151 2.74 8.04 5.88
C TYR A 151 2.99 8.38 4.40
N MET A 152 2.13 9.22 3.82
CA MET A 152 2.22 9.56 2.39
C MET A 152 3.46 10.38 2.05
N GLU A 153 3.83 11.33 2.90
CA GLU A 153 4.95 12.25 2.66
C GLU A 153 6.30 11.69 3.10
N GLU A 154 6.41 11.25 4.35
CA GLU A 154 7.67 10.84 4.99
C GLU A 154 8.10 9.41 4.54
N TYR A 155 7.16 8.58 4.08
CA TYR A 155 7.46 7.23 3.58
C TYR A 155 7.35 7.11 2.05
N TYR A 156 6.13 7.18 1.48
CA TYR A 156 5.93 6.87 0.06
C TYR A 156 6.55 7.91 -0.87
N SER A 157 6.24 9.20 -0.66
CA SER A 157 6.78 10.29 -1.46
C SER A 157 8.30 10.41 -1.31
N ALA A 158 8.80 10.25 -0.08
CA ALA A 158 10.23 10.22 0.19
C ALA A 158 10.94 9.03 -0.48
N MET A 159 10.35 7.83 -0.47
CA MET A 159 10.89 6.67 -1.19
C MET A 159 10.98 6.96 -2.70
N ASN A 160 9.92 7.55 -3.27
CA ASN A 160 9.88 7.92 -4.68
C ASN A 160 11.04 8.88 -5.02
N GLN A 161 11.23 9.92 -4.21
CA GLN A 161 12.34 10.87 -4.34
C GLN A 161 13.72 10.19 -4.24
N MET A 162 13.89 9.24 -3.32
CA MET A 162 15.15 8.50 -3.16
C MET A 162 15.44 7.58 -4.36
N VAL A 163 14.41 6.92 -4.90
CA VAL A 163 14.53 6.09 -6.11
C VAL A 163 14.91 6.93 -7.33
N HIS A 164 14.32 8.12 -7.50
CA HIS A 164 14.64 9.02 -8.62
C HIS A 164 16.05 9.61 -8.58
N GLN A 165 16.82 9.42 -7.51
CA GLN A 165 18.26 9.70 -7.51
C GLN A 165 19.04 8.76 -8.45
N TYR A 166 18.43 7.65 -8.87
CA TYR A 166 19.00 6.67 -9.80
C TYR A 166 18.31 6.81 -11.17
N PRO A 167 18.96 7.43 -12.17
CA PRO A 167 18.32 7.70 -13.46
C PRO A 167 17.73 6.46 -14.13
N GLY A 168 16.46 6.55 -14.53
CA GLY A 168 15.74 5.47 -15.21
C GLY A 168 15.16 4.40 -14.28
N VAL A 169 15.38 4.49 -12.97
CA VAL A 169 14.71 3.66 -11.98
C VAL A 169 13.39 4.32 -11.56
N LYS A 170 12.34 3.51 -11.43
CA LYS A 170 10.99 3.95 -11.09
C LYS A 170 10.50 3.26 -9.83
N LEU A 171 9.57 3.90 -9.12
CA LEU A 171 8.89 3.30 -7.97
C LEU A 171 7.51 2.77 -8.38
N GLU A 172 7.29 1.49 -8.12
CA GLU A 172 5.99 0.84 -8.17
C GLU A 172 5.44 0.62 -6.77
N VAL A 173 4.14 0.89 -6.59
CA VAL A 173 3.53 0.83 -5.26
C VAL A 173 2.13 0.22 -5.31
N GLN A 174 1.95 -0.86 -4.56
CA GLN A 174 0.64 -1.35 -4.14
C GLN A 174 0.10 -0.45 -3.02
N SER A 175 -0.61 0.62 -3.41
CA SER A 175 -0.96 1.75 -2.52
C SER A 175 -2.19 1.46 -1.65
N TYR A 176 -2.16 0.38 -0.87
CA TYR A 176 -3.27 0.00 0.00
C TYR A 176 -2.85 -0.66 1.32
N ASN A 177 -3.83 -0.91 2.19
CA ASN A 177 -3.68 -1.50 3.54
C ASN A 177 -2.94 -0.66 4.60
N ALA A 178 -2.46 0.54 4.27
CA ALA A 178 -1.91 1.51 5.23
C ALA A 178 -2.92 2.62 5.61
N PRO A 179 -2.70 3.38 6.70
CA PRO A 179 -3.67 4.33 7.25
C PRO A 179 -3.69 5.68 6.50
N PHE A 180 -3.84 5.66 5.19
CA PHE A 180 -3.94 6.83 4.33
C PHE A 180 -5.11 6.75 3.34
N ASN A 181 -5.41 7.86 2.65
CA ASN A 181 -6.32 7.85 1.51
C ASN A 181 -5.64 7.12 0.33
N LEU A 182 -6.23 6.00 -0.11
CA LEU A 182 -5.59 5.09 -1.06
C LEU A 182 -5.39 5.71 -2.44
N VAL A 183 -6.36 6.50 -2.92
CA VAL A 183 -6.24 7.23 -4.19
C VAL A 183 -5.19 8.33 -4.07
N GLU A 184 -5.24 9.12 -3.00
CA GLU A 184 -4.31 10.23 -2.77
C GLU A 184 -2.85 9.76 -2.71
N ASN A 185 -2.57 8.65 -2.03
CA ASN A 185 -1.24 8.07 -2.02
C ASN A 185 -0.88 7.51 -3.40
N ALA A 186 -1.77 6.77 -4.05
CA ALA A 186 -1.52 6.17 -5.35
C ALA A 186 -1.18 7.22 -6.43
N VAL A 187 -1.86 8.37 -6.42
CA VAL A 187 -1.59 9.49 -7.35
C VAL A 187 -0.19 10.08 -7.16
N ARG A 188 0.38 10.01 -5.96
CA ARG A 188 1.74 10.49 -5.65
C ARG A 188 2.83 9.54 -6.12
N ASN A 189 2.48 8.29 -6.42
CA ASN A 189 3.43 7.27 -6.85
C ASN A 189 3.50 7.21 -8.38
N GLU A 190 4.70 6.97 -8.92
CA GLU A 190 4.90 6.96 -10.38
C GLU A 190 4.17 5.79 -11.06
N MET A 191 4.10 4.63 -10.41
CA MET A 191 3.45 3.44 -10.95
C MET A 191 2.54 2.79 -9.90
N PRO A 192 1.25 3.18 -9.84
CA PRO A 192 0.31 2.51 -8.95
C PRO A 192 0.02 1.09 -9.45
N ALA A 193 0.01 0.15 -8.50
CA ALA A 193 -0.30 -1.25 -8.76
C ALA A 193 -1.51 -1.71 -7.92
N GLY A 194 -2.33 -2.55 -8.52
CA GLY A 194 -3.34 -3.35 -7.82
C GLY A 194 -2.87 -4.79 -7.60
N GLU A 195 -3.80 -5.63 -7.20
CA GLU A 195 -3.60 -7.06 -6.96
C GLU A 195 -4.92 -7.79 -7.18
N PHE A 196 -4.89 -9.04 -7.64
CA PHE A 196 -6.09 -9.87 -7.63
C PHE A 196 -5.79 -11.37 -7.58
N TRP A 197 -6.64 -12.09 -6.87
CA TRP A 197 -6.43 -13.51 -6.58
C TRP A 197 -7.30 -14.43 -7.44
N HIS A 198 -6.73 -15.55 -7.85
CA HIS A 198 -7.40 -16.56 -8.65
C HIS A 198 -8.52 -17.27 -7.87
N GLY A 199 -9.73 -17.16 -8.40
CA GLY A 199 -10.97 -17.69 -7.87
C GLY A 199 -11.39 -17.08 -6.52
N ASN A 200 -10.70 -16.06 -6.02
CA ASN A 200 -11.02 -15.43 -4.74
C ASN A 200 -11.28 -13.93 -4.93
N LYS A 201 -12.55 -13.60 -5.23
CA LYS A 201 -13.00 -12.22 -5.48
C LYS A 201 -12.86 -11.28 -4.28
N ASN A 202 -12.65 -11.81 -3.07
CA ASN A 202 -12.54 -11.02 -1.85
C ASN A 202 -11.12 -10.48 -1.61
N TYR A 203 -10.11 -11.01 -2.30
CA TYR A 203 -8.70 -10.62 -2.15
C TYR A 203 -8.18 -9.85 -3.35
N GLY A 204 -7.62 -8.67 -3.10
CA GLY A 204 -7.01 -7.80 -4.10
C GLY A 204 -8.00 -7.08 -5.04
N TRP A 205 -9.02 -7.75 -5.57
CA TRP A 205 -9.85 -7.26 -6.69
C TRP A 205 -10.42 -5.83 -6.57
N TRP A 206 -10.67 -5.37 -5.35
CA TRP A 206 -11.17 -4.02 -5.06
C TRP A 206 -10.11 -2.91 -5.27
N THR A 207 -8.83 -3.28 -5.38
CA THR A 207 -7.69 -2.37 -5.59
C THR A 207 -7.55 -1.95 -7.05
N LEU A 208 -8.00 -2.77 -8.01
CA LEU A 208 -7.71 -2.58 -9.44
C LEU A 208 -8.24 -1.24 -9.96
N ASN A 209 -9.51 -0.92 -9.68
CA ASN A 209 -10.10 0.34 -10.12
C ASN A 209 -9.45 1.54 -9.41
N LEU A 210 -8.97 1.40 -8.17
CA LEU A 210 -8.29 2.48 -7.46
C LEU A 210 -6.92 2.76 -8.08
N ALA A 211 -6.15 1.72 -8.41
CA ALA A 211 -4.89 1.85 -9.12
C ALA A 211 -5.07 2.47 -10.50
N ALA A 212 -6.10 2.03 -11.25
CA ALA A 212 -6.46 2.61 -12.54
C ALA A 212 -6.84 4.10 -12.43
N SER A 213 -7.72 4.44 -11.48
CA SER A 213 -8.15 5.82 -11.24
C SER A 213 -6.97 6.74 -10.94
N ALA A 214 -6.08 6.30 -10.05
CA ALA A 214 -4.88 7.05 -9.70
C ALA A 214 -3.94 7.24 -10.91
N ALA A 215 -3.78 6.21 -11.74
CA ALA A 215 -2.99 6.32 -12.96
C ALA A 215 -3.61 7.30 -13.96
N HIS A 216 -4.93 7.29 -14.14
CA HIS A 216 -5.63 8.23 -15.02
C HIS A 216 -5.45 9.68 -14.54
N ILE A 217 -5.60 9.93 -13.24
CA ILE A 217 -5.38 11.25 -12.62
C ILE A 217 -3.94 11.74 -12.83
N ALA A 218 -2.97 10.84 -12.64
CA ALA A 218 -1.55 11.16 -12.80
C ALA A 218 -1.10 11.22 -14.27
N GLY A 219 -1.95 10.87 -15.25
CA GLY A 219 -1.59 10.76 -16.66
C GLY A 219 -0.69 9.57 -16.98
N ASN A 220 -0.62 8.58 -16.10
CA ASN A 220 0.16 7.36 -16.27
C ASN A 220 -0.56 6.37 -17.20
N LYS A 221 0.12 5.97 -18.27
CA LYS A 221 -0.43 5.00 -19.24
C LYS A 221 -0.37 3.54 -18.79
N ILE A 222 0.39 3.25 -17.73
CA ILE A 222 0.63 1.91 -17.24
C ILE A 222 -0.04 1.74 -15.88
N VAL A 223 -0.88 0.72 -15.77
CA VAL A 223 -1.54 0.29 -14.53
C VAL A 223 -1.21 -1.16 -14.30
N SER A 224 -0.45 -1.43 -13.25
CA SER A 224 -0.01 -2.79 -12.94
C SER A 224 -1.00 -3.52 -12.05
N ALA A 225 -0.96 -4.84 -12.09
CA ALA A 225 -1.47 -5.65 -11.00
C ALA A 225 -0.63 -6.90 -10.77
N GLU A 226 -0.37 -7.20 -9.49
CA GLU A 226 -0.05 -8.56 -9.10
C GLU A 226 -1.23 -9.47 -9.45
N SER A 227 -0.98 -10.45 -10.29
CA SER A 227 -2.03 -11.14 -11.04
C SER A 227 -2.09 -12.62 -10.70
N PHE A 228 -3.29 -13.08 -10.36
CA PHE A 228 -3.68 -14.49 -10.21
C PHE A 228 -3.12 -15.22 -8.97
N THR A 229 -2.71 -14.49 -7.94
CA THR A 229 -2.26 -15.09 -6.67
C THR A 229 -3.29 -16.12 -6.19
N ALA A 230 -2.83 -17.32 -5.85
CA ALA A 230 -3.73 -18.42 -5.51
C ALA A 230 -3.44 -18.94 -4.11
N GLU A 231 -4.49 -19.08 -3.30
CA GLU A 231 -4.41 -19.71 -1.97
C GLU A 231 -3.90 -21.15 -2.07
N PRO A 232 -3.30 -21.70 -1.00
CA PRO A 232 -2.64 -23.02 -1.04
C PRO A 232 -3.51 -24.18 -1.52
N GLN A 233 -4.80 -24.13 -1.23
CA GLN A 233 -5.76 -25.17 -1.64
C GLN A 233 -6.02 -25.16 -3.16
N ARG A 234 -5.68 -24.07 -3.85
CA ARG A 234 -5.92 -23.86 -5.29
C ARG A 234 -4.64 -23.74 -6.09
N GLY A 235 -3.55 -23.23 -5.50
CA GLY A 235 -2.23 -23.11 -6.11
C GLY A 235 -1.51 -24.44 -6.39
N ASN A 236 -2.25 -25.57 -6.42
CA ASN A 236 -1.76 -26.94 -6.37
C ASN A 236 -1.58 -27.58 -7.77
N TRP A 237 -0.85 -26.92 -8.67
CA TRP A 237 -0.58 -27.40 -10.05
C TRP A 237 -1.83 -27.69 -10.91
N SER A 238 -3.03 -27.32 -10.44
CA SER A 238 -4.31 -27.57 -11.11
C SER A 238 -4.77 -26.44 -12.03
N ILE A 239 -4.02 -25.33 -12.07
CA ILE A 239 -4.41 -24.10 -12.78
C ILE A 239 -3.69 -24.03 -14.14
N SER A 240 -4.49 -23.89 -15.19
CA SER A 240 -4.05 -23.68 -16.59
C SER A 240 -4.48 -22.30 -17.10
N PRO A 241 -3.94 -21.81 -18.23
CA PRO A 241 -4.37 -20.55 -18.84
C PRO A 241 -5.88 -20.45 -19.11
N GLU A 242 -6.55 -21.56 -19.39
CA GLU A 242 -8.01 -21.59 -19.57
C GLU A 242 -8.76 -21.11 -18.32
N ASN A 243 -8.29 -21.52 -17.14
CA ASN A 243 -8.88 -21.12 -15.85
C ASN A 243 -8.68 -19.63 -15.56
N LEU A 244 -7.63 -19.03 -16.11
CA LEU A 244 -7.23 -17.64 -15.83
C LEU A 244 -7.87 -16.63 -16.78
N LYS A 245 -8.27 -17.06 -17.99
CA LYS A 245 -8.69 -16.13 -19.04
C LYS A 245 -9.82 -15.19 -18.61
N ALA A 246 -10.89 -15.72 -18.00
CA ALA A 246 -12.04 -14.90 -17.61
C ALA A 246 -11.66 -13.84 -16.55
N GLU A 247 -10.74 -14.18 -15.65
CA GLU A 247 -10.23 -13.24 -14.63
C GLU A 247 -9.28 -12.21 -15.24
N ALA A 248 -8.47 -12.60 -16.22
CA ALA A 248 -7.66 -11.66 -16.99
C ALA A 248 -8.55 -10.60 -17.66
N ASP A 249 -9.62 -11.04 -18.30
CA ASP A 249 -10.56 -10.19 -19.02
C ASP A 249 -11.29 -9.24 -18.07
N LEU A 250 -11.64 -9.72 -16.87
CA LEU A 250 -12.22 -8.90 -15.82
C LEU A 250 -11.23 -7.89 -15.24
N ALA A 251 -9.96 -8.26 -15.07
CA ALA A 251 -8.94 -7.32 -14.61
C ALA A 251 -8.66 -6.24 -15.66
N PHE A 252 -8.63 -6.62 -16.95
CA PHE A 252 -8.53 -5.69 -18.06
C PHE A 252 -9.70 -4.70 -18.11
N SER A 253 -10.94 -5.15 -17.91
CA SER A 253 -12.10 -4.25 -17.86
C SER A 253 -12.11 -3.33 -16.63
N LYS A 254 -11.30 -3.64 -15.62
CA LYS A 254 -11.06 -2.83 -14.42
C LYS A 254 -9.90 -1.83 -14.57
N GLY A 255 -9.35 -1.70 -15.78
CA GLY A 255 -8.32 -0.71 -16.11
C GLY A 255 -6.88 -1.22 -15.99
N ILE A 256 -6.66 -2.47 -15.58
CA ILE A 256 -5.31 -3.04 -15.56
C ILE A 256 -4.81 -3.20 -16.99
N ASN A 257 -3.56 -2.84 -17.23
CA ASN A 257 -2.93 -3.01 -18.54
C ASN A 257 -1.47 -3.46 -18.46
N ARG A 258 -0.99 -3.86 -17.28
CA ARG A 258 0.27 -4.59 -17.06
C ARG A 258 0.07 -5.65 -15.97
N MET A 259 -0.02 -6.91 -16.37
CA MET A 259 -0.13 -8.04 -15.46
C MET A 259 1.26 -8.53 -15.05
N GLU A 260 1.45 -8.64 -13.75
CA GLU A 260 2.63 -9.18 -13.11
C GLU A 260 2.23 -10.52 -12.50
N LEU A 261 2.60 -11.61 -13.17
CA LEU A 261 2.07 -12.93 -12.86
C LEU A 261 2.65 -13.47 -11.55
N HIS A 262 1.80 -13.62 -10.54
CA HIS A 262 2.14 -14.22 -9.27
C HIS A 262 1.94 -15.75 -9.35
N ILE A 263 2.96 -16.59 -9.21
CA ILE A 263 4.39 -16.30 -9.09
C ILE A 263 5.17 -17.21 -10.03
N GLN A 264 6.41 -16.82 -10.32
CA GLN A 264 7.36 -17.61 -11.09
C GLN A 264 8.55 -18.04 -10.21
N PRO A 265 8.44 -19.15 -9.46
CA PRO A 265 9.52 -19.63 -8.60
C PRO A 265 10.75 -20.04 -9.41
N HIS A 266 11.92 -19.60 -8.96
CA HIS A 266 13.20 -20.03 -9.53
C HIS A 266 13.39 -21.55 -9.37
N GLN A 267 13.89 -22.22 -10.42
CA GLN A 267 14.11 -23.66 -10.47
C GLN A 267 15.61 -23.99 -10.51
N PRO A 268 16.31 -24.02 -9.35
CA PRO A 268 17.78 -24.16 -9.33
C PRO A 268 18.27 -25.54 -9.75
N TRP A 269 17.42 -26.57 -9.68
CA TRP A 269 17.77 -27.94 -10.08
C TRP A 269 17.39 -28.28 -11.52
N GLY A 270 16.71 -27.36 -12.24
CA GLY A 270 16.24 -27.57 -13.60
C GLY A 270 15.48 -28.89 -13.77
N GLU A 271 15.78 -29.63 -14.83
CA GLU A 271 15.12 -30.91 -15.16
C GLU A 271 15.42 -32.04 -14.15
N LYS A 272 16.40 -31.87 -13.25
CA LYS A 272 16.74 -32.89 -12.23
C LYS A 272 15.71 -33.00 -11.11
N ALA A 273 14.84 -31.99 -10.96
CA ALA A 273 13.76 -32.00 -9.98
C ALA A 273 12.50 -31.38 -10.59
N ILE A 274 11.53 -32.22 -10.94
CA ILE A 274 10.21 -31.83 -11.45
C ILE A 274 9.16 -32.35 -10.44
N PRO A 275 8.22 -31.52 -9.97
CA PRO A 275 7.91 -30.19 -10.50
C PRO A 275 8.73 -29.06 -9.84
N GLY A 276 9.65 -29.42 -8.94
CA GLY A 276 10.69 -28.51 -8.43
C GLY A 276 10.22 -27.59 -7.30
N MET A 277 10.81 -26.40 -7.22
CA MET A 277 10.53 -25.40 -6.18
C MET A 277 9.18 -24.72 -6.43
N ILE A 278 8.47 -24.38 -5.36
CA ILE A 278 7.20 -23.65 -5.40
C ILE A 278 7.31 -22.34 -4.62
N GLY A 279 6.40 -21.40 -4.88
CA GLY A 279 6.32 -20.09 -4.22
C GLY A 279 5.78 -20.17 -2.79
N GLY A 280 6.47 -20.90 -1.91
CA GLY A 280 5.94 -21.25 -0.60
C GLY A 280 4.68 -22.11 -0.73
N SER A 281 3.61 -21.73 -0.04
CA SER A 281 2.32 -22.42 -0.15
C SER A 281 1.41 -21.84 -1.23
N TYR A 282 1.77 -20.73 -1.88
CA TYR A 282 0.92 -20.02 -2.82
C TYR A 282 1.16 -20.43 -4.28
N GLY A 283 0.13 -20.27 -5.10
CA GLY A 283 0.23 -20.32 -6.56
C GLY A 283 0.26 -18.92 -7.18
N LEU A 284 0.42 -18.81 -8.49
CA LEU A 284 0.50 -19.88 -9.50
C LEU A 284 1.86 -20.58 -9.54
N GLN A 285 1.90 -21.75 -10.19
CA GLN A 285 3.14 -22.48 -10.45
C GLN A 285 3.65 -22.19 -11.86
N ILE A 286 3.95 -20.92 -12.18
CA ILE A 286 4.38 -20.51 -13.53
C ILE A 286 5.89 -20.69 -13.64
N ASN A 287 6.34 -21.88 -14.02
CA ASN A 287 7.77 -22.16 -14.14
C ASN A 287 8.04 -23.22 -15.22
N PRO A 288 9.32 -23.42 -15.62
CA PRO A 288 9.70 -24.39 -16.64
C PRO A 288 9.28 -25.84 -16.39
N ALA A 289 9.01 -26.23 -15.14
CA ALA A 289 8.58 -27.57 -14.78
C ALA A 289 7.06 -27.76 -14.91
N ASN A 290 6.30 -26.70 -15.18
CA ASN A 290 4.86 -26.80 -15.46
C ASN A 290 4.59 -27.48 -16.81
N THR A 291 3.59 -28.35 -16.86
CA THR A 291 3.25 -29.17 -18.03
C THR A 291 2.92 -28.35 -19.28
N TYR A 292 2.37 -27.15 -19.12
CA TYR A 292 2.06 -26.25 -20.24
C TYR A 292 3.16 -25.23 -20.55
N TRP A 293 4.32 -25.23 -19.87
CA TRP A 293 5.34 -24.18 -20.03
C TRP A 293 5.78 -23.98 -21.49
N LYS A 294 6.07 -25.06 -22.21
CA LYS A 294 6.47 -25.02 -23.62
C LYS A 294 5.35 -24.53 -24.56
N GLN A 295 4.10 -24.54 -24.10
CA GLN A 295 2.92 -24.07 -24.83
C GLN A 295 2.47 -22.66 -24.38
N SER A 296 3.13 -22.06 -23.37
CA SER A 296 2.73 -20.80 -22.75
C SER A 296 2.80 -19.58 -23.69
N LEU A 297 3.45 -19.69 -24.85
CA LEU A 297 3.56 -18.61 -25.83
C LEU A 297 2.17 -18.07 -26.24
N ALA A 298 1.18 -18.94 -26.44
CA ALA A 298 -0.16 -18.52 -26.82
C ALA A 298 -0.82 -17.64 -25.74
N TRP A 299 -0.72 -18.05 -24.48
CA TRP A 299 -1.22 -17.30 -23.32
C TRP A 299 -0.52 -15.95 -23.15
N ASN A 300 0.82 -15.95 -23.18
CA ASN A 300 1.58 -14.72 -23.03
C ASN A 300 1.35 -13.75 -24.21
N THR A 301 1.16 -14.27 -25.42
CA THR A 301 0.82 -13.46 -26.60
C THR A 301 -0.57 -12.83 -26.46
N TYR A 302 -1.54 -13.56 -25.91
CA TYR A 302 -2.87 -13.04 -25.61
C TYR A 302 -2.79 -11.85 -24.65
N LEU A 303 -2.16 -12.04 -23.49
CA LEU A 303 -1.98 -10.97 -22.50
C LEU A 303 -1.25 -9.77 -23.10
N ALA A 304 -0.16 -10.00 -23.84
CA ALA A 304 0.61 -8.93 -24.46
C ALA A 304 -0.22 -8.08 -25.44
N ARG A 305 -1.08 -8.71 -26.27
CA ARG A 305 -1.93 -8.01 -27.23
C ARG A 305 -3.03 -7.18 -26.55
N CYS A 306 -3.70 -7.73 -25.54
CA CYS A 306 -4.69 -7.00 -24.77
C CYS A 306 -4.07 -5.78 -24.08
N GLN A 307 -2.95 -5.97 -23.38
CA GLN A 307 -2.22 -4.88 -22.74
C GLN A 307 -1.75 -3.82 -23.74
N TYR A 308 -1.31 -4.22 -24.95
CA TYR A 308 -0.93 -3.26 -25.99
C TYR A 308 -2.10 -2.36 -26.37
N LEU A 309 -3.28 -2.95 -26.65
CA LEU A 309 -4.47 -2.18 -27.03
C LEU A 309 -4.98 -1.29 -25.88
N LEU A 310 -5.00 -1.81 -24.65
CA LEU A 310 -5.46 -1.08 -23.46
C LEU A 310 -4.55 0.07 -23.03
N ARG A 311 -3.34 0.17 -23.60
CA ARG A 311 -2.44 1.32 -23.42
C ARG A 311 -2.60 2.38 -24.52
N GLN A 312 -3.44 2.12 -25.53
CA GLN A 312 -3.69 3.08 -26.60
C GLN A 312 -4.76 4.08 -26.20
N GLY A 313 -4.58 5.34 -26.61
CA GLY A 313 -5.56 6.40 -26.36
C GLY A 313 -5.60 6.86 -24.90
N GLN A 314 -6.78 7.28 -24.47
CA GLN A 314 -7.11 7.73 -23.13
C GLN A 314 -8.34 6.98 -22.63
N PHE A 315 -8.36 6.65 -21.35
CA PHE A 315 -9.55 6.09 -20.71
C PHE A 315 -10.68 7.11 -20.69
N ILE A 316 -11.92 6.63 -20.84
CA ILE A 316 -13.13 7.45 -20.81
C ILE A 316 -13.99 7.00 -19.63
N ALA A 317 -14.21 7.93 -18.70
CA ALA A 317 -15.10 7.80 -17.56
C ALA A 317 -16.17 8.87 -17.59
N ASP A 318 -17.40 8.47 -17.25
CA ASP A 318 -18.56 9.37 -17.16
C ASP A 318 -18.72 9.92 -15.74
N ILE A 319 -18.17 9.21 -14.74
CA ILE A 319 -18.37 9.48 -13.33
C ILE A 319 -17.02 9.75 -12.65
N CYS A 320 -16.92 10.91 -12.02
CA CYS A 320 -15.84 11.26 -11.11
C CYS A 320 -16.32 11.07 -9.67
N TYR A 321 -15.83 10.02 -8.99
CA TYR A 321 -16.24 9.66 -7.64
C TYR A 321 -15.28 10.26 -6.60
N LEU A 322 -15.73 11.25 -5.81
CA LEU A 322 -14.92 11.79 -4.71
C LEU A 322 -14.70 10.72 -3.64
N TYR A 323 -13.47 10.24 -3.55
CA TYR A 323 -13.11 9.06 -2.77
C TYR A 323 -12.90 9.39 -1.28
N PRO A 324 -13.64 8.72 -0.37
CA PRO A 324 -13.53 8.97 1.06
C PRO A 324 -12.31 8.24 1.66
N LYS A 325 -11.85 8.72 2.83
CA LYS A 325 -10.61 8.24 3.49
C LYS A 325 -10.57 6.73 3.82
N ARG A 326 -11.71 6.06 4.02
CA ARG A 326 -11.80 4.71 4.64
C ARG A 326 -12.72 3.76 3.86
N GLN A 327 -12.45 3.57 2.58
CA GLN A 327 -13.31 2.72 1.75
C GLN A 327 -12.51 1.76 0.89
N ARG A 328 -12.91 0.48 0.84
CA ARG A 328 -12.35 -0.45 -0.14
C ARG A 328 -13.10 -0.33 -1.45
N GLY A 329 -12.37 0.06 -2.49
CA GLY A 329 -12.93 0.26 -3.83
C GLY A 329 -14.01 1.33 -3.89
N PHE A 330 -14.72 1.37 -5.00
CA PHE A 330 -15.90 2.20 -5.23
C PHE A 330 -16.78 1.52 -6.27
N THR A 331 -18.04 1.93 -6.35
CA THR A 331 -19.00 1.38 -7.31
C THR A 331 -19.44 2.45 -8.28
N VAL A 332 -19.59 2.06 -9.55
CA VAL A 332 -20.20 2.86 -10.60
C VAL A 332 -21.53 2.19 -11.02
N PRO A 333 -22.57 2.97 -11.37
CA PRO A 333 -23.80 2.42 -11.93
C PRO A 333 -23.54 1.58 -13.19
N GLU A 334 -24.39 0.60 -13.42
CA GLU A 334 -24.32 -0.25 -14.61
C GLU A 334 -24.40 0.60 -15.90
N GLY A 335 -23.54 0.28 -16.87
CA GLY A 335 -23.46 0.99 -18.14
C GLY A 335 -22.54 2.22 -18.14
N TYR A 336 -21.97 2.62 -17.00
CA TYR A 336 -21.07 3.76 -16.88
C TYR A 336 -19.67 3.33 -16.44
N ASN A 337 -18.67 4.09 -16.89
CA ASN A 337 -17.32 4.03 -16.35
C ASN A 337 -17.12 5.16 -15.33
N GLY A 338 -16.19 4.97 -14.40
CA GLY A 338 -15.84 6.04 -13.47
C GLY A 338 -14.48 5.86 -12.83
N ASP A 339 -13.89 6.99 -12.45
CA ASP A 339 -12.65 7.07 -11.70
C ASP A 339 -12.92 7.65 -10.31
N ALA A 340 -12.21 7.10 -9.32
CA ALA A 340 -12.13 7.67 -7.98
C ALA A 340 -11.10 8.80 -7.94
N ILE A 341 -11.44 9.93 -7.32
CA ILE A 341 -10.56 11.10 -7.19
C ILE A 341 -10.36 11.47 -5.72
N ASP A 342 -9.15 11.86 -5.34
CA ASP A 342 -8.88 12.45 -4.03
C ASP A 342 -9.21 13.95 -4.00
N GLU A 343 -9.36 14.52 -2.81
CA GLU A 343 -9.72 15.92 -2.60
C GLU A 343 -8.70 16.90 -3.23
N GLN A 344 -7.39 16.61 -3.12
CA GLN A 344 -6.35 17.51 -3.63
C GLN A 344 -6.34 17.52 -5.16
N SER A 345 -6.47 16.35 -5.78
CA SER A 345 -6.55 16.23 -7.24
C SER A 345 -7.82 16.89 -7.78
N LEU A 346 -8.97 16.74 -7.09
CA LEU A 346 -10.22 17.39 -7.50
C LEU A 346 -10.07 18.92 -7.49
N ILE A 347 -9.57 19.49 -6.39
CA ILE A 347 -9.34 20.94 -6.29
C ILE A 347 -8.39 21.39 -7.40
N LYS A 348 -7.28 20.68 -7.61
CA LYS A 348 -6.31 21.03 -8.65
C LYS A 348 -6.91 21.01 -10.06
N LEU A 349 -7.79 20.05 -10.37
CA LEU A 349 -8.39 19.91 -11.70
C LEU A 349 -9.61 20.82 -11.93
N MET A 350 -10.31 21.24 -10.88
CA MET A 350 -11.46 22.15 -11.01
C MET A 350 -11.08 23.63 -11.19
N PHE A 351 -9.90 24.03 -10.73
CA PHE A 351 -9.44 25.43 -10.73
C PHE A 351 -8.32 25.72 -11.74
N VAL A 352 -8.09 24.80 -12.69
CA VAL A 352 -7.29 25.00 -13.91
C VAL A 352 -8.24 25.17 -15.08
#